data_AF-A0A950IKL7-F1
#
_entry.id   AF-A0A950IKL7-F1
#
_cell.length_a   1.000
_cell.length_b   1.000
_cell.length_c   1.000
_cell.angle_alpha   90.00
_cell.angle_beta   90.00
_cell.angle_gamma   90.00
#
_symmetry.space_group_name_H-M   'P 1'
#
loop_
_entity.id
_entity.type
_entity.pdbx_description
1 polymer ?
#
loop_
_entity_poly.entity_id
_entity_poly.type
_entity_poly.pdbx_seq_one_letter_code
_entity_poly.pdbx_strand_id
1 'polypeptide(L)'
;MKAMIEAGAAGVHFEDQLASVKKCGHMGGKVLVPTREAVEKLNAARLAADVMGTSTLVIARTDAEAADLLTSDVDDNDKAFCTGERTVEGFFKTRPGIEQAISRGLAYAPYADLVWCETGKPDLAFARKFAEAIHAKFPGKMLSYNCSPSFNWKKNLDDATIAKFQKELGAMGYKFQFITLAGFHALNYSMFNLAHGYARNQMSAFVELQEAEFAAAEKGFTAVKHQREVGTGYFDAVTQTIQQGQSSTTALHGSTEDEQFFEKKVA
;
A
#
# COMPACT_ATOMS: atom_id res chain seq x y z
N MET A 1 -8.80 -6.84 -12.13
CA MET A 1 -8.72 -8.13 -11.41
C MET A 1 -7.93 -9.17 -12.19
N LYS A 2 -8.40 -9.71 -13.33
CA LYS A 2 -7.69 -10.76 -14.10
C LYS A 2 -6.20 -10.47 -14.36
N ALA A 3 -5.88 -9.29 -14.91
CA ALA A 3 -4.49 -8.89 -15.13
C ALA A 3 -3.63 -8.87 -13.84
N MET A 4 -4.22 -8.53 -12.69
CA MET A 4 -3.51 -8.59 -11.41
C MET A 4 -3.25 -10.03 -10.98
N ILE A 5 -4.21 -10.93 -11.23
CA ILE A 5 -4.06 -12.37 -10.96
C ILE A 5 -2.97 -12.97 -11.85
N GLU A 6 -2.99 -12.66 -13.15
CA GLU A 6 -1.97 -13.11 -14.11
C GLU A 6 -0.57 -12.62 -13.72
N ALA A 7 -0.47 -11.41 -13.16
CA ALA A 7 0.78 -10.86 -12.63
C ALA A 7 1.20 -11.42 -11.25
N GLY A 8 0.40 -12.30 -10.62
CA GLY A 8 0.71 -12.95 -9.35
C GLY A 8 0.31 -12.17 -8.09
N ALA A 9 -0.61 -11.20 -8.19
CA ALA A 9 -1.10 -10.47 -7.01
C ALA A 9 -1.92 -11.37 -6.08
N ALA A 10 -1.60 -11.36 -4.78
CA ALA A 10 -2.31 -12.14 -3.77
C ALA A 10 -3.65 -11.53 -3.32
N GLY A 11 -3.80 -10.20 -3.48
CA GLY A 11 -5.02 -9.48 -3.14
C GLY A 11 -5.12 -8.16 -3.87
N VAL A 12 -6.35 -7.69 -4.10
CA VAL A 12 -6.64 -6.45 -4.83
C VAL A 12 -7.71 -5.67 -4.08
N HIS A 13 -7.48 -4.37 -3.91
CA HIS A 13 -8.48 -3.47 -3.33
C HIS A 13 -9.26 -2.72 -4.40
N PHE A 14 -10.54 -2.46 -4.13
CA PHE A 14 -11.43 -1.65 -4.95
C PHE A 14 -12.09 -0.60 -4.06
N GLU A 15 -12.26 0.60 -4.58
CA GLU A 15 -12.85 1.73 -3.86
C GLU A 15 -14.18 2.17 -4.49
N ASP A 16 -15.03 2.78 -3.68
CA ASP A 16 -16.36 3.25 -4.05
C ASP A 16 -16.40 4.65 -4.67
N GLN A 17 -15.30 5.07 -5.32
CA GLN A 17 -15.25 6.32 -6.08
C GLN A 17 -15.70 6.15 -7.54
N LEU A 18 -16.16 7.25 -8.14
CA LEU A 18 -16.40 7.35 -9.58
C LEU A 18 -15.06 7.39 -10.33
N ALA A 19 -14.84 6.42 -11.21
CA ALA A 19 -13.55 6.22 -11.88
C ALA A 19 -13.09 7.44 -12.69
N SER A 20 -14.00 8.13 -13.40
CA SER A 20 -13.67 9.28 -14.25
C SER A 20 -13.17 10.50 -13.48
N VAL A 21 -13.38 10.55 -12.16
CA VAL A 21 -12.96 11.65 -11.28
C VAL A 21 -12.26 11.15 -10.02
N LYS A 22 -11.68 9.95 -10.05
CA LYS A 22 -10.95 9.35 -8.93
C LYS A 22 -9.92 10.31 -8.34
N LYS A 23 -9.80 10.34 -7.01
CA LYS A 23 -8.75 11.08 -6.29
C LYS A 23 -8.02 10.22 -5.27
N CYS A 24 -6.83 10.64 -4.87
CA CYS A 24 -6.22 10.11 -3.65
C CYS A 24 -7.18 10.32 -2.47
N GLY A 25 -7.22 9.37 -1.54
CA GLY A 25 -8.12 9.41 -0.39
C GLY A 25 -7.99 10.63 0.51
N HIS A 26 -6.84 11.30 0.47
CA HIS A 26 -6.49 12.48 1.25
C HIS A 26 -6.61 13.79 0.44
N MET A 27 -7.24 13.75 -0.73
CA MET A 27 -7.54 14.94 -1.54
C MET A 27 -9.04 15.26 -1.49
N GLY A 28 -9.39 16.53 -1.69
CA GLY A 28 -10.78 16.96 -1.86
C GLY A 28 -11.37 16.59 -3.23
N GLY A 29 -12.68 16.79 -3.40
CA GLY A 29 -13.39 16.56 -4.66
C GLY A 29 -13.57 15.08 -5.02
N LYS A 30 -13.67 14.21 -4.00
CA LYS A 30 -13.99 12.79 -4.18
C LYS A 30 -15.49 12.64 -4.45
N VAL A 31 -15.83 11.82 -5.44
CA VAL A 31 -17.23 11.52 -5.78
C VAL A 31 -17.46 10.03 -5.57
N LEU A 32 -18.37 9.70 -4.67
CA LEU A 32 -18.81 8.32 -4.42
C LEU A 32 -19.73 7.84 -5.55
N VAL A 33 -19.72 6.54 -5.79
CA VAL A 33 -20.78 5.85 -6.53
C VAL A 33 -21.82 5.28 -5.54
N PRO A 34 -23.05 4.96 -5.98
CA PRO A 34 -24.03 4.28 -5.14
C PRO A 34 -23.46 3.01 -4.53
N THR A 35 -23.92 2.68 -3.33
CA THR A 35 -23.51 1.47 -2.58
C THR A 35 -23.65 0.21 -3.45
N ARG A 36 -24.75 0.07 -4.19
CA ARG A 36 -24.97 -1.02 -5.16
C ARG A 36 -23.90 -1.12 -6.24
N GLU A 37 -23.41 0.00 -6.78
CA GLU A 37 -22.40 -0.01 -7.83
C GLU A 37 -21.04 -0.46 -7.26
N ALA A 38 -20.71 -0.02 -6.03
CA ALA A 38 -19.53 -0.51 -5.33
C ALA A 38 -19.61 -2.03 -5.08
N VAL A 39 -20.78 -2.56 -4.68
CA VAL A 39 -21.02 -4.00 -4.53
C VAL A 39 -20.91 -4.74 -5.88
N GLU A 40 -21.45 -4.19 -6.96
CA GLU A 40 -21.31 -4.74 -8.32
C GLU A 40 -19.83 -4.86 -8.72
N LYS A 41 -18.99 -3.86 -8.40
CA LYS A 41 -17.53 -3.90 -8.61
C LYS A 41 -16.85 -5.02 -7.80
N LEU A 42 -17.24 -5.22 -6.55
CA LEU A 42 -16.71 -6.28 -5.68
C LEU A 42 -17.10 -7.68 -6.22
N ASN A 43 -18.35 -7.86 -6.64
CA ASN A 43 -18.81 -9.10 -7.26
C ASN A 43 -18.07 -9.38 -8.58
N ALA A 44 -17.84 -8.37 -9.41
CA ALA A 44 -17.04 -8.52 -10.62
C ALA A 44 -15.59 -8.93 -10.32
N ALA A 45 -15.00 -8.41 -9.24
CA ALA A 45 -13.67 -8.83 -8.78
C ALA A 45 -13.68 -10.29 -8.29
N ARG A 46 -14.66 -10.70 -7.49
CA ARG A 46 -14.80 -12.10 -7.05
C ARG A 46 -15.00 -13.04 -8.24
N LEU A 47 -15.91 -12.73 -9.16
CA LEU A 47 -16.15 -13.52 -10.37
C LEU A 47 -14.86 -13.68 -11.20
N ALA A 48 -14.05 -12.62 -11.31
CA ALA A 48 -12.77 -12.73 -11.98
C ALA A 48 -11.78 -13.66 -11.27
N ALA A 49 -11.75 -13.69 -9.93
CA ALA A 49 -10.93 -14.65 -9.18
C ALA A 49 -11.44 -16.09 -9.37
N ASP A 50 -12.76 -16.29 -9.30
CA ASP A 50 -13.40 -17.60 -9.46
C ASP A 50 -13.15 -18.17 -10.86
N VAL A 51 -13.31 -17.36 -11.91
CA VAL A 51 -13.04 -17.74 -13.32
C VAL A 51 -11.56 -18.06 -13.53
N MET A 52 -10.66 -17.36 -12.86
CA MET A 52 -9.21 -17.64 -12.93
C MET A 52 -8.78 -18.79 -12.03
N GLY A 53 -9.69 -19.37 -11.23
CA GLY A 53 -9.42 -20.50 -10.35
C GLY A 53 -8.49 -20.16 -9.18
N THR A 54 -8.50 -18.92 -8.68
CA THR A 54 -7.62 -18.48 -7.57
C THR A 54 -8.40 -17.95 -6.37
N SER A 55 -7.87 -18.16 -5.17
CA SER A 55 -8.41 -17.61 -3.92
C SER A 55 -7.91 -16.19 -3.64
N THR A 56 -7.88 -15.34 -4.66
CA THR A 56 -7.35 -13.96 -4.53
C THR A 56 -8.20 -13.16 -3.54
N LEU A 57 -7.54 -12.45 -2.62
CA LEU A 57 -8.20 -11.64 -1.60
C LEU A 57 -8.83 -10.38 -2.22
N VAL A 58 -10.08 -10.09 -1.87
CA VAL A 58 -10.79 -8.87 -2.29
C VAL A 58 -10.91 -7.92 -1.09
N ILE A 59 -10.40 -6.70 -1.25
CA ILE A 59 -10.44 -5.67 -0.20
C ILE A 59 -11.41 -4.55 -0.64
N ALA A 60 -12.47 -4.34 0.14
CA ALA A 60 -13.42 -3.26 -0.10
C ALA A 60 -12.97 -1.98 0.62
N ARG A 61 -12.75 -0.91 -0.13
CA ARG A 61 -12.42 0.41 0.40
C ARG A 61 -13.61 1.36 0.27
N THR A 62 -13.90 2.10 1.33
CA THR A 62 -14.79 3.27 1.29
C THR A 62 -14.02 4.57 1.48
N ASP A 63 -14.41 5.60 0.71
CA ASP A 63 -13.89 6.96 0.80
C ASP A 63 -14.88 7.95 1.48
N ALA A 64 -15.99 7.44 2.00
CA ALA A 64 -17.11 8.21 2.53
C ALA A 64 -16.83 9.01 3.82
N GLU A 65 -15.67 8.82 4.45
CA GLU A 65 -15.29 9.65 5.60
C GLU A 65 -15.12 11.13 5.21
N ALA A 66 -14.64 11.39 3.99
CA ALA A 66 -14.36 12.75 3.51
C ALA A 66 -14.99 13.09 2.15
N ALA A 67 -15.56 12.12 1.43
CA ALA A 67 -16.22 12.37 0.15
C ALA A 67 -17.62 12.95 0.37
N ASP A 68 -17.83 14.20 -0.04
CA ASP A 68 -19.09 14.94 0.13
C ASP A 68 -19.96 14.94 -1.14
N LEU A 69 -19.57 14.21 -2.19
CA LEU A 69 -20.30 14.08 -3.45
C LEU A 69 -20.65 12.62 -3.75
N LEU A 70 -21.80 12.40 -4.41
CA LEU A 70 -22.34 11.11 -4.82
C LEU A 70 -22.94 11.23 -6.22
N THR A 71 -22.75 10.23 -7.08
CA THR A 71 -23.28 10.31 -8.46
C THR A 71 -24.80 10.21 -8.55
N SER A 72 -25.45 9.45 -7.67
CA SER A 72 -26.91 9.26 -7.65
C SER A 72 -27.41 8.84 -6.26
N ASP A 73 -28.59 9.32 -5.87
CA ASP A 73 -29.33 8.97 -4.66
C ASP A 73 -30.26 7.75 -4.84
N VAL A 74 -30.05 6.94 -5.88
CA VAL A 74 -30.90 5.79 -6.23
C VAL A 74 -30.92 4.68 -5.16
N ASP A 75 -29.88 4.57 -4.36
CA ASP A 75 -29.69 3.51 -3.38
C ASP A 75 -30.16 3.92 -1.97
N ASP A 76 -31.01 3.10 -1.35
CA ASP A 76 -31.56 3.36 -0.01
C ASP A 76 -30.47 3.45 1.07
N ASN A 77 -29.34 2.76 0.89
CA ASN A 77 -28.21 2.84 1.81
C ASN A 77 -27.56 4.23 1.84
N ASP A 78 -27.72 5.01 0.77
CA ASP A 78 -27.10 6.32 0.58
C ASP A 78 -28.05 7.48 0.87
N LYS A 79 -29.37 7.29 0.67
CA LYS A 79 -30.39 8.35 0.83
C LYS A 79 -30.34 9.06 2.18
N ALA A 80 -30.07 8.31 3.25
CA ALA A 80 -29.97 8.86 4.60
C ALA A 80 -28.80 9.85 4.79
N PHE A 81 -27.86 9.93 3.85
CA PHE A 81 -26.70 10.83 3.88
C PHE A 81 -26.82 11.97 2.87
N CYS A 82 -27.69 11.86 1.86
CA CYS A 82 -27.95 12.94 0.90
C CYS A 82 -28.48 14.20 1.60
N THR A 83 -28.08 15.37 1.12
CA THR A 83 -28.59 16.66 1.61
C THR A 83 -29.79 17.18 0.81
N GLY A 84 -30.03 16.61 -0.38
CA GLY A 84 -31.02 17.09 -1.35
C GLY A 84 -30.47 18.14 -2.32
N GLU A 85 -29.24 18.61 -2.12
CA GLU A 85 -28.58 19.55 -3.04
C GLU A 85 -27.82 18.83 -4.16
N ARG A 86 -27.67 19.51 -5.30
CA ARG A 86 -26.83 19.06 -6.42
C ARG A 86 -25.79 20.10 -6.84
N THR A 87 -24.70 19.64 -7.41
CA THR A 87 -23.67 20.47 -8.04
C THR A 87 -24.02 20.81 -9.49
N VAL A 88 -23.23 21.67 -10.13
CA VAL A 88 -23.43 22.07 -11.54
C VAL A 88 -23.20 20.91 -12.53
N GLU A 89 -22.34 19.96 -12.18
CA GLU A 89 -22.11 18.71 -12.91
C GLU A 89 -23.23 17.69 -12.68
N GLY A 90 -24.12 17.96 -11.71
CA GLY A 90 -25.24 17.11 -11.36
C GLY A 90 -24.95 16.09 -10.27
N PHE A 91 -23.83 16.14 -9.56
CA PHE A 91 -23.59 15.26 -8.42
C PHE A 91 -24.46 15.65 -7.23
N PHE A 92 -24.90 14.68 -6.45
CA PHE A 92 -25.61 14.91 -5.19
C PHE A 92 -24.61 15.23 -4.09
N LYS A 93 -24.93 16.20 -3.25
CA LYS A 93 -24.16 16.44 -2.02
C LYS A 93 -24.59 15.45 -0.94
N THR A 94 -23.61 14.95 -0.20
CA THR A 94 -23.82 14.02 0.92
C THR A 94 -23.13 14.53 2.18
N ARG A 95 -23.53 14.02 3.34
CA ARG A 95 -22.88 14.28 4.63
C ARG A 95 -21.76 13.26 4.84
N PRO A 96 -20.49 13.62 4.58
CA PRO A 96 -19.37 12.71 4.79
C PRO A 96 -19.19 12.42 6.29
N GLY A 97 -18.54 11.30 6.60
CA GLY A 97 -18.08 11.00 7.95
C GLY A 97 -18.24 9.53 8.33
N ILE A 98 -18.00 9.26 9.62
CA ILE A 98 -17.93 7.89 10.13
C ILE A 98 -19.23 7.10 9.96
N GLU A 99 -20.40 7.74 10.09
CA GLU A 99 -21.69 7.03 9.96
C GLU A 99 -21.92 6.52 8.54
N GLN A 100 -21.59 7.33 7.53
CA GLN A 100 -21.67 6.92 6.13
C GLN A 100 -20.64 5.84 5.80
N ALA A 101 -19.41 6.01 6.32
CA ALA A 101 -18.35 5.00 6.16
C ALA A 101 -18.72 3.66 6.79
N ILE A 102 -19.30 3.65 8.00
CA ILE A 102 -19.80 2.44 8.67
C ILE A 102 -20.92 1.80 7.83
N SER A 103 -21.91 2.59 7.40
CA SER A 103 -23.03 2.11 6.57
C SER A 103 -22.52 1.36 5.34
N ARG A 104 -21.58 1.98 4.60
CA ARG A 104 -20.97 1.39 3.41
C ARG A 104 -20.09 0.19 3.74
N GLY A 105 -19.27 0.26 4.79
CA GLY A 105 -18.45 -0.87 5.24
C GLY A 105 -19.29 -2.11 5.59
N LEU A 106 -20.44 -1.92 6.23
CA LEU A 106 -21.40 -3.00 6.54
C LEU A 106 -22.03 -3.58 5.27
N ALA A 107 -22.33 -2.75 4.27
CA ALA A 107 -22.87 -3.20 2.99
C ALA A 107 -21.83 -4.01 2.18
N TYR A 108 -20.55 -3.67 2.29
CA TYR A 108 -19.48 -4.31 1.53
C TYR A 108 -18.95 -5.60 2.17
N ALA A 109 -19.06 -5.73 3.50
CA ALA A 109 -18.48 -6.84 4.26
C ALA A 109 -18.82 -8.26 3.76
N PRO A 110 -20.05 -8.57 3.24
CA PRO A 110 -20.35 -9.88 2.66
C PRO A 110 -19.58 -10.19 1.37
N TYR A 111 -19.12 -9.17 0.65
CA TYR A 111 -18.51 -9.28 -0.68
C TYR A 111 -16.99 -9.09 -0.67
N ALA A 112 -16.40 -8.90 0.51
CA ALA A 112 -14.98 -8.65 0.67
C ALA A 112 -14.38 -9.47 1.82
N ASP A 113 -13.12 -9.86 1.63
CA ASP A 113 -12.33 -10.55 2.65
C ASP A 113 -11.87 -9.55 3.72
N LEU A 114 -11.51 -8.34 3.30
CA LEU A 114 -11.17 -7.22 4.20
C LEU A 114 -11.95 -5.95 3.86
N VAL A 115 -12.24 -5.14 4.88
CA VAL A 115 -12.85 -3.80 4.73
C VAL A 115 -11.88 -2.72 5.18
N TRP A 116 -11.81 -1.63 4.41
CA TRP A 116 -10.95 -0.48 4.63
C TRP A 116 -11.78 0.81 4.56
N CYS A 117 -11.68 1.65 5.59
CA CYS A 117 -12.14 3.04 5.53
C CYS A 117 -10.91 3.96 5.42
N GLU A 118 -10.85 4.78 4.38
CA GLU A 118 -9.86 5.88 4.33
C GLU A 118 -10.26 6.96 5.33
N THR A 119 -9.28 7.60 5.98
CA THR A 119 -9.52 8.60 7.04
C THR A 119 -8.69 9.85 6.83
N GLY A 120 -9.16 11.00 7.33
CA GLY A 120 -8.42 12.25 7.27
C GLY A 120 -7.25 12.39 8.26
N LYS A 121 -7.17 11.57 9.30
CA LYS A 121 -6.14 11.63 10.37
C LYS A 121 -5.82 10.25 10.95
N PRO A 122 -4.60 10.04 11.50
CA PRO A 122 -4.24 8.81 12.19
C PRO A 122 -4.89 8.81 13.60
N ASP A 123 -6.14 8.38 13.70
CA ASP A 123 -6.95 8.41 14.93
C ASP A 123 -7.40 7.01 15.36
N LEU A 124 -6.88 6.54 16.50
CA LEU A 124 -7.20 5.23 17.08
C LEU A 124 -8.65 5.15 17.61
N ALA A 125 -9.25 6.26 18.03
CA ALA A 125 -10.64 6.28 18.51
C ALA A 125 -11.61 6.15 17.33
N PHE A 126 -11.34 6.86 16.23
CA PHE A 126 -12.07 6.66 14.98
C PHE A 126 -11.96 5.21 14.50
N ALA A 127 -10.73 4.67 14.45
CA ALA A 127 -10.47 3.30 14.02
C ALA A 127 -11.23 2.28 14.88
N ARG A 128 -11.21 2.46 16.20
CA ARG A 128 -11.97 1.62 17.14
C ARG A 128 -13.47 1.66 16.86
N LYS A 129 -14.06 2.85 16.74
CA LYS A 129 -15.50 3.01 16.48
C LYS A 129 -15.91 2.33 15.16
N PHE A 130 -15.12 2.48 14.11
CA PHE A 130 -15.37 1.79 12.84
C PHE A 130 -15.29 0.26 13.01
N ALA A 131 -14.22 -0.24 13.63
CA ALA A 131 -14.01 -1.67 13.83
C ALA A 131 -15.13 -2.32 14.66
N GLU A 132 -15.51 -1.72 15.79
CA GLU A 132 -16.57 -2.20 16.66
C GLU A 132 -17.91 -2.27 15.93
N ALA A 133 -18.24 -1.26 15.11
CA ALA A 133 -19.47 -1.26 14.32
C ALA A 133 -19.49 -2.37 13.25
N ILE A 134 -18.38 -2.59 12.53
CA ILE A 134 -18.29 -3.70 11.58
C ILE A 134 -18.40 -5.05 12.30
N HIS A 135 -17.68 -5.24 13.41
CA HIS A 135 -17.67 -6.50 14.15
C HIS A 135 -18.96 -6.80 14.88
N ALA A 136 -19.76 -5.79 15.23
CA ALA A 136 -21.09 -6.01 15.80
C ALA A 136 -22.02 -6.78 14.85
N LYS A 137 -21.88 -6.58 13.53
CA LYS A 137 -22.65 -7.30 12.50
C LYS A 137 -21.88 -8.47 11.88
N PHE A 138 -20.57 -8.33 11.75
CA PHE A 138 -19.68 -9.33 11.15
C PHE A 138 -18.49 -9.63 12.09
N PRO A 139 -18.71 -10.39 13.18
CA PRO A 139 -17.65 -10.73 14.12
C PRO A 139 -16.44 -11.34 13.40
N GLY A 140 -15.25 -10.82 13.70
CA GLY A 140 -14.00 -11.32 13.12
C GLY A 140 -13.71 -10.90 11.67
N LYS A 141 -14.56 -10.06 11.04
CA LYS A 141 -14.27 -9.48 9.71
C LYS A 141 -12.93 -8.76 9.74
N MET A 142 -11.99 -9.19 8.91
CA MET A 142 -10.67 -8.57 8.84
C MET A 142 -10.79 -7.15 8.29
N LEU A 143 -9.98 -6.24 8.83
CA LEU A 143 -9.93 -4.85 8.40
C LEU A 143 -8.55 -4.49 7.85
N SER A 144 -8.49 -3.45 7.04
CA SER A 144 -7.24 -2.88 6.56
C SER A 144 -7.12 -1.40 6.96
N TYR A 145 -5.89 -0.97 7.26
CA TYR A 145 -5.60 0.41 7.67
C TYR A 145 -4.43 0.99 6.88
N ASN A 146 -4.66 2.17 6.30
CA ASN A 146 -3.62 2.94 5.63
C ASN A 146 -2.92 3.86 6.65
N CYS A 147 -1.68 3.52 6.99
CA CYS A 147 -0.77 4.37 7.75
C CYS A 147 -0.17 5.45 6.81
N SER A 148 -1.03 6.35 6.34
CA SER A 148 -0.74 7.23 5.21
C SER A 148 0.39 8.24 5.49
N PRO A 149 1.36 8.41 4.57
CA PRO A 149 2.30 9.52 4.60
C PRO A 149 1.66 10.90 4.33
N SER A 150 0.42 10.93 3.83
CA SER A 150 -0.34 12.18 3.72
C SER A 150 -0.70 12.77 5.08
N PHE A 151 -0.57 12.00 6.16
CA PHE A 151 -0.66 12.51 7.52
C PHE A 151 0.64 13.18 7.95
N ASN A 152 0.53 14.35 8.56
CA ASN A 152 1.62 14.85 9.40
C ASN A 152 1.55 14.15 10.77
N TRP A 153 2.28 13.04 10.92
CA TRP A 153 2.20 12.17 12.11
C TRP A 153 2.49 12.90 13.41
N LYS A 154 3.62 13.62 13.50
CA LYS A 154 4.03 14.37 14.71
C LYS A 154 3.15 15.58 15.03
N LYS A 155 2.42 16.10 14.04
CA LYS A 155 1.39 17.14 14.29
C LYS A 155 0.14 16.56 14.96
N ASN A 156 -0.18 15.29 14.71
CA ASN A 156 -1.41 14.66 15.21
C ASN A 156 -1.17 13.83 16.47
N LEU A 157 0.00 13.22 16.63
CA LEU A 157 0.27 12.21 17.66
C LEU A 157 1.61 12.45 18.35
N ASP A 158 1.67 12.05 19.62
CA ASP A 158 2.91 11.93 20.39
C ASP A 158 3.68 10.64 20.06
N ASP A 159 4.93 10.56 20.52
CA ASP A 159 5.86 9.46 20.19
C ASP A 159 5.42 8.13 20.79
N ALA A 160 4.85 8.17 21.99
CA ALA A 160 4.35 6.98 22.66
C ALA A 160 3.16 6.38 21.88
N THR A 161 2.30 7.22 21.31
CA THR A 161 1.15 6.81 20.52
C THR A 161 1.59 6.32 19.14
N ILE A 162 2.51 7.00 18.48
CA ILE A 162 3.11 6.55 17.20
C ILE A 162 3.73 5.15 17.38
N ALA A 163 4.50 4.95 18.46
CA ALA A 163 5.20 3.68 18.71
C ALA A 163 4.24 2.49 18.89
N LYS A 164 3.04 2.70 19.46
CA LYS A 164 2.04 1.63 19.66
C LYS A 164 0.94 1.58 18.59
N PHE A 165 0.91 2.52 17.65
CA PHE A 165 -0.22 2.74 16.74
C PHE A 165 -0.67 1.46 16.01
N GLN A 166 0.28 0.78 15.34
CA GLN A 166 -0.02 -0.44 14.58
C GLN A 166 -0.41 -1.63 15.48
N LYS A 167 0.16 -1.71 16.68
CA LYS A 167 -0.16 -2.75 17.66
C LYS A 167 -1.61 -2.61 18.16
N GLU A 168 -2.02 -1.39 18.48
CA GLU A 168 -3.40 -1.09 18.88
C GLU A 168 -4.39 -1.39 17.74
N LEU A 169 -4.08 -0.97 16.50
CA LEU A 169 -4.87 -1.31 15.32
C LEU A 169 -5.00 -2.84 15.14
N GLY A 170 -3.92 -3.59 15.33
CA GLY A 170 -3.91 -5.05 15.21
C GLY A 170 -4.86 -5.73 16.21
N ALA A 171 -4.96 -5.20 17.42
CA ALA A 171 -5.89 -5.66 18.45
C ALA A 171 -7.36 -5.35 18.11
N MET A 172 -7.63 -4.27 17.36
CA MET A 172 -8.96 -3.91 16.86
C MET A 172 -9.40 -4.72 15.62
N GLY A 173 -8.54 -5.57 15.05
CA GLY A 173 -8.85 -6.38 13.87
C GLY A 173 -8.35 -5.84 12.54
N TYR A 174 -7.54 -4.77 12.53
CA TYR A 174 -6.82 -4.32 11.35
C TYR A 174 -5.62 -5.25 11.07
N LYS A 175 -5.86 -6.30 10.28
CA LYS A 175 -4.91 -7.38 10.01
C LYS A 175 -3.99 -7.09 8.83
N PHE A 176 -4.37 -6.15 7.97
CA PHE A 176 -3.49 -5.65 6.92
C PHE A 176 -3.24 -4.15 7.11
N GLN A 177 -2.00 -3.77 7.39
CA GLN A 177 -1.61 -2.39 7.64
C GLN A 177 -0.46 -2.02 6.73
N PHE A 178 -0.53 -0.87 6.08
CA PHE A 178 0.42 -0.49 5.03
C PHE A 178 0.68 1.02 5.02
N ILE A 179 1.87 1.40 4.58
CA ILE A 179 2.25 2.80 4.34
C ILE A 179 2.29 2.99 2.82
N THR A 180 1.27 3.63 2.25
CA THR A 180 1.07 3.72 0.79
C THR A 180 2.25 4.30 0.02
N LEU A 181 2.83 5.40 0.51
CA LEU A 181 3.86 6.17 -0.20
C LEU A 181 5.27 5.97 0.38
N ALA A 182 5.52 4.89 1.13
CA ALA A 182 6.83 4.62 1.73
C ALA A 182 7.95 4.62 0.69
N GLY A 183 7.76 3.92 -0.44
CA GLY A 183 8.73 3.86 -1.52
C GLY A 183 8.99 5.22 -2.17
N PHE A 184 7.94 6.02 -2.39
CA PHE A 184 8.08 7.37 -2.96
C PHE A 184 8.92 8.28 -2.05
N HIS A 185 8.61 8.33 -0.75
CA HIS A 185 9.34 9.17 0.19
C HIS A 185 10.78 8.70 0.38
N ALA A 186 11.00 7.39 0.53
CA ALA A 186 12.35 6.83 0.70
C ALA A 186 13.24 7.11 -0.51
N LEU A 187 12.75 6.85 -1.73
CA LEU A 187 13.49 7.05 -2.98
C LEU A 187 13.85 8.52 -3.22
N ASN A 188 12.87 9.42 -3.09
CA ASN A 188 13.11 10.85 -3.36
C ASN A 188 14.05 11.46 -2.32
N TYR A 189 13.87 11.12 -1.04
CA TYR A 189 14.69 11.70 0.04
C TYR A 189 16.14 11.20 -0.01
N SER A 190 16.36 9.90 -0.21
CA SER A 190 17.72 9.35 -0.29
C SER A 190 18.49 9.95 -1.47
N MET A 191 17.86 10.02 -2.65
CA MET A 191 18.47 10.59 -3.84
C MET A 191 18.72 12.10 -3.70
N PHE A 192 17.78 12.85 -3.10
CA PHE A 192 17.98 14.27 -2.84
C PHE A 192 19.20 14.51 -1.94
N ASN A 193 19.33 13.77 -0.84
CA ASN A 193 20.48 13.90 0.07
C ASN A 193 21.79 13.53 -0.62
N LEU A 194 21.81 12.43 -1.39
CA LEU A 194 22.99 12.02 -2.15
C LEU A 194 23.38 13.09 -3.17
N ALA A 195 22.45 13.56 -4.00
CA ALA A 195 22.72 14.59 -5.01
C ALA A 195 23.16 15.91 -4.37
N HIS A 196 22.54 16.31 -3.26
CA HIS A 196 22.89 17.53 -2.53
C HIS A 196 24.30 17.46 -1.94
N GLY A 197 24.67 16.32 -1.33
CA GLY A 197 26.00 16.06 -0.81
C GLY A 197 27.03 15.96 -1.93
N TYR A 198 26.74 15.21 -2.99
CA TYR A 198 27.64 15.00 -4.12
C TYR A 198 27.97 16.31 -4.86
N ALA A 199 26.99 17.21 -5.01
CA ALA A 199 27.22 18.53 -5.59
C ALA A 199 28.23 19.38 -4.79
N ARG A 200 28.42 19.10 -3.50
CA ARG A 200 29.29 19.88 -2.60
C ARG A 200 30.60 19.17 -2.27
N ASN A 201 30.53 17.86 -2.07
CA ASN A 201 31.63 17.05 -1.51
C ASN A 201 32.03 15.87 -2.42
N GLN A 202 31.42 15.78 -3.61
CA GLN A 202 31.69 14.76 -4.64
C GLN A 202 31.73 13.35 -4.04
N MET A 203 32.82 12.61 -4.26
CA MET A 203 32.95 11.22 -3.84
C MET A 203 32.78 10.99 -2.34
N SER A 204 33.10 11.97 -1.48
CA SER A 204 32.93 11.82 -0.03
C SER A 204 31.48 11.51 0.33
N ALA A 205 30.51 12.17 -0.33
CA ALA A 205 29.09 11.93 -0.10
C ALA A 205 28.64 10.54 -0.58
N PHE A 206 29.26 10.01 -1.64
CA PHE A 206 28.96 8.65 -2.12
C PHE A 206 29.60 7.60 -1.20
N VAL A 207 30.83 7.84 -0.72
CA VAL A 207 31.52 6.95 0.22
C VAL A 207 30.76 6.86 1.54
N GLU A 208 30.18 7.96 2.04
CA GLU A 208 29.29 7.92 3.21
C GLU A 208 28.10 6.98 3.04
N LEU A 209 27.48 6.94 1.84
CA LEU A 209 26.42 5.98 1.52
C LEU A 209 26.95 4.55 1.49
N GLN A 210 28.08 4.31 0.83
CA GLN A 210 28.68 2.98 0.70
C GLN A 210 29.11 2.41 2.08
N GLU A 211 29.69 3.23 2.96
CA GLU A 211 30.03 2.83 4.33
C GLU A 211 28.77 2.49 5.14
N ALA A 212 27.68 3.23 4.94
CA ALA A 212 26.40 2.90 5.56
C ALA A 212 25.83 1.57 5.05
N GLU A 213 26.04 1.22 3.78
CA GLU A 213 25.68 -0.09 3.20
C GLU A 213 26.51 -1.23 3.81
N PHE A 214 27.83 -1.04 3.97
CA PHE A 214 28.69 -2.02 4.64
C PHE A 214 28.26 -2.23 6.10
N ALA A 215 27.99 -1.16 6.85
CA ALA A 215 27.50 -1.28 8.22
C ALA A 215 26.11 -1.93 8.30
N ALA A 216 25.25 -1.75 7.29
CA ALA A 216 23.95 -2.41 7.22
C ALA A 216 24.06 -3.91 6.91
N ALA A 217 25.19 -4.40 6.38
CA ALA A 217 25.39 -5.81 6.09
C ALA A 217 25.29 -6.68 7.36
N GLU A 218 25.73 -6.18 8.52
CA GLU A 218 25.55 -6.85 9.82
C GLU A 218 24.07 -7.07 10.20
N LYS A 219 23.16 -6.29 9.61
CA LYS A 219 21.71 -6.38 9.78
C LYS A 219 21.03 -7.19 8.67
N GLY A 220 21.81 -7.78 7.76
CA GLY A 220 21.32 -8.60 6.64
C GLY A 220 21.15 -7.88 5.30
N PHE A 221 21.65 -6.64 5.15
CA PHE A 221 21.67 -5.97 3.84
C PHE A 221 22.70 -6.61 2.90
N THR A 222 22.31 -6.94 1.67
CA THR A 222 23.17 -7.69 0.72
C THR A 222 23.55 -6.92 -0.54
N ALA A 223 22.82 -5.84 -0.87
CA ALA A 223 22.95 -5.14 -2.15
C ALA A 223 24.26 -4.35 -2.31
N VAL A 224 25.10 -4.28 -1.27
CA VAL A 224 26.49 -3.79 -1.40
C VAL A 224 27.27 -4.60 -2.45
N LYS A 225 26.94 -5.89 -2.59
CA LYS A 225 27.38 -6.78 -3.67
C LYS A 225 26.35 -6.80 -4.79
N HIS A 226 26.27 -5.68 -5.52
CA HIS A 226 25.22 -5.43 -6.49
C HIS A 226 25.25 -6.39 -7.69
N GLN A 227 26.40 -6.95 -8.08
CA GLN A 227 26.48 -7.94 -9.17
C GLN A 227 25.77 -9.23 -8.75
N ARG A 228 26.10 -9.76 -7.57
CA ARG A 228 25.38 -10.89 -6.98
C ARG A 228 23.89 -10.60 -6.83
N GLU A 229 23.54 -9.43 -6.32
CA GLU A 229 22.15 -9.05 -6.00
C GLU A 229 21.23 -9.09 -7.22
N VAL A 230 21.73 -8.69 -8.40
CA VAL A 230 20.98 -8.75 -9.68
C VAL A 230 21.06 -10.11 -10.38
N GLY A 231 21.69 -11.10 -9.76
CA GLY A 231 21.69 -12.49 -10.23
C GLY A 231 22.85 -12.87 -11.13
N THR A 232 23.98 -12.15 -11.13
CA THR A 232 25.16 -12.53 -11.95
C THR A 232 25.59 -13.98 -11.69
N GLY A 233 25.66 -14.41 -10.42
CA GLY A 233 25.99 -15.81 -10.08
C GLY A 233 24.94 -16.83 -10.54
N TYR A 234 23.66 -16.44 -10.63
CA TYR A 234 22.61 -17.29 -11.19
C TYR A 234 22.85 -17.51 -12.69
N PHE A 235 23.15 -16.45 -13.45
CA PHE A 235 23.43 -16.56 -14.88
C PHE A 235 24.75 -17.26 -15.20
N ASP A 236 25.74 -17.17 -14.31
CA ASP A 236 26.95 -17.99 -14.39
C ASP A 236 26.63 -19.48 -14.25
N ALA A 237 25.80 -19.86 -13.28
CA ALA A 237 25.37 -21.25 -13.11
C ALA A 237 24.55 -21.76 -14.30
N VAL A 238 23.68 -20.93 -14.88
CA VAL A 238 22.96 -21.24 -16.14
C VAL A 238 23.96 -21.49 -17.27
N THR A 239 24.93 -20.59 -17.45
CA THR A 239 25.97 -20.71 -18.48
C THR A 239 26.78 -21.98 -18.30
N GLN A 240 27.24 -22.27 -17.10
CA GLN A 240 27.99 -23.49 -16.80
C GLN A 240 27.14 -24.75 -16.99
N THR A 241 25.83 -24.71 -16.69
CA THR A 241 24.94 -25.83 -16.97
C THR A 241 24.83 -26.11 -18.46
N ILE A 242 24.59 -25.06 -19.27
CA ILE A 242 24.48 -25.18 -20.74
C ILE A 242 25.80 -25.69 -21.35
N GLN A 243 26.92 -25.18 -20.86
CA GLN A 243 28.26 -25.48 -21.38
C GLN A 243 28.95 -26.61 -20.61
N GLN A 244 28.20 -27.41 -19.84
CA GLN A 244 28.68 -28.61 -19.13
C GLN A 244 29.94 -28.36 -18.27
N GLY A 245 30.00 -27.21 -17.60
CA GLY A 245 31.10 -26.82 -16.72
C GLY A 245 32.36 -26.35 -17.45
N GLN A 246 32.30 -26.16 -18.78
CA GLN A 246 33.47 -25.82 -19.60
C GLN A 246 33.55 -24.33 -19.95
N SER A 247 32.62 -23.50 -19.46
CA SER A 247 32.62 -22.09 -19.82
C SER A 247 33.81 -21.36 -19.19
N SER A 248 34.55 -20.63 -20.02
CA SER A 248 35.63 -19.74 -19.60
C SER A 248 35.19 -18.27 -19.49
N THR A 249 33.91 -17.98 -19.71
CA THR A 249 33.37 -16.61 -19.79
C THR A 249 32.31 -16.33 -18.73
N THR A 250 32.38 -16.98 -17.57
CA THR A 250 31.57 -16.60 -16.40
C THR A 250 31.99 -15.23 -15.87
N ALA A 251 31.04 -14.47 -15.33
CA ALA A 251 31.22 -13.06 -15.03
C ALA A 251 31.70 -12.78 -13.60
N LEU A 252 31.32 -13.60 -12.61
CA LEU A 252 31.59 -13.27 -11.20
C LEU A 252 33.06 -13.50 -10.83
N HIS A 253 33.65 -14.60 -11.27
CA HIS A 253 35.06 -14.91 -10.97
C HIS A 253 35.99 -13.89 -11.64
N GLY A 254 36.87 -13.26 -10.85
CA GLY A 254 37.77 -12.21 -11.35
C GLY A 254 37.08 -10.86 -11.57
N SER A 255 35.86 -10.66 -11.06
CA SER A 255 35.22 -9.35 -11.01
C SER A 255 35.79 -8.49 -9.88
N THR A 256 35.62 -7.16 -9.96
CA THR A 256 35.98 -6.26 -8.85
C THR A 256 35.16 -6.54 -7.59
N GLU A 257 33.94 -7.06 -7.73
CA GLU A 257 33.14 -7.53 -6.60
C GLU A 257 33.82 -8.72 -5.91
N ASP A 258 34.30 -9.71 -6.67
CA ASP A 258 35.05 -10.88 -6.18
C ASP A 258 36.31 -10.45 -5.41
N GLU A 259 37.05 -9.47 -5.95
CA GLU A 259 38.33 -9.03 -5.40
C GLU A 259 38.23 -8.09 -4.20
N GLN A 260 37.25 -7.16 -4.20
CA GLN A 260 37.23 -6.03 -3.26
C GLN A 260 36.15 -6.15 -2.19
N PHE A 261 35.14 -7.01 -2.39
CA PHE A 261 33.98 -7.12 -1.49
C PHE A 261 33.91 -8.48 -0.77
N PHE A 262 34.73 -9.46 -1.14
CA PHE A 262 34.91 -10.68 -0.35
C PHE A 262 36.09 -10.50 0.59
N GLU A 263 35.83 -10.53 1.90
CA GLU A 263 36.90 -10.43 2.90
C GLU A 263 37.93 -11.56 2.69
N LYS A 264 39.14 -11.20 2.29
CA LYS A 264 40.25 -11.50 3.20
C LYS A 264 40.38 -10.27 4.10
N LYS A 265 40.00 -10.39 5.37
CA LYS A 265 40.60 -9.54 6.40
C LYS A 265 42.11 -9.77 6.29
N VAL A 266 42.82 -8.85 5.65
CA VAL A 266 44.27 -8.80 5.79
C VAL A 266 44.50 -8.45 7.26
N ALA A 267 45.21 -9.35 7.94
CA ALA A 267 45.45 -9.35 9.37
C ALA A 267 46.04 -8.03 9.90
#